data_AF-A0A1E3VJK0-F1
#
_entry.id   AF-A0A1E3VJK0-F1
#
_cell.length_a   1.000
_cell.length_b   1.000
_cell.length_c   1.000
_cell.angle_alpha   90.00
_cell.angle_beta   90.00
_cell.angle_gamma   90.00
#
_symmetry.space_group_name_H-M   'P 1'
#
loop_
_entity.id
_entity.type
_entity.pdbx_description
1 polymer ?
#
loop_
_entity_poly.entity_id
_entity_poly.type
_entity_poly.pdbx_seq_one_letter_code
_entity_poly.pdbx_strand_id
1 'polypeptide(L)' 'MVVASQWRAVAGYGGLLFVGLDYQGVCAGLDAAGIELTPDLFAALQVMEGAAVEALNARKGA' A
#
# COMPACT_ATOMS: atom_id res chain seq x y z
N MET A 1 -1.43 -10.59 8.29
CA MET A 1 -1.33 -9.49 7.30
C MET A 1 0.14 -9.35 6.93
N VAL A 2 0.55 -9.87 5.77
CA VAL A 2 1.98 -10.05 5.42
C VAL A 2 2.65 -8.73 4.99
N VAL A 3 1.96 -7.91 4.20
CA VAL A 3 2.51 -6.66 3.61
C VAL A 3 1.73 -5.40 3.97
N ALA A 4 0.77 -5.52 4.89
CA ALA A 4 -0.18 -4.46 5.23
C ALA A 4 0.42 -3.16 5.76
N SER A 5 1.62 -3.25 6.34
CA SER A 5 2.33 -2.14 6.95
C SER A 5 3.31 -1.45 6.00
N GLN A 6 3.53 -2.00 4.80
CA GLN A 6 4.57 -1.53 3.87
C GLN A 6 4.07 -0.34 3.04
N TRP A 7 3.73 0.76 3.71
CA TRP A 7 3.27 2.00 3.09
C TRP A 7 4.36 3.05 3.06
N ARG A 8 4.45 3.76 1.93
CA ARG A 8 5.18 5.00 1.83
C ARG A 8 4.26 6.15 2.19
N ALA A 9 4.71 6.97 3.13
CA ALA A 9 3.98 8.17 3.53
C ALA A 9 4.90 9.39 3.58
N VAL A 10 4.33 10.56 3.32
CA VAL A 10 4.99 11.86 3.43
C VAL A 10 4.27 12.64 4.52
N ALA A 11 5.04 13.22 5.45
CA ALA A 11 4.50 14.07 6.52
C ALA A 11 4.85 15.53 6.27
N GLY A 12 3.91 16.43 6.57
CA GLY A 12 4.12 17.87 6.50
C GLY A 12 3.13 18.63 7.39
N TYR A 13 3.12 19.96 7.27
CA TYR A 13 2.23 20.82 8.05
C TYR A 13 0.73 20.49 7.92
N GLY A 14 0.32 19.85 6.81
CA GLY A 14 -1.07 19.44 6.55
C GLY A 14 -1.42 18.02 7.02
N GLY A 15 -0.52 17.33 7.72
CA GLY A 15 -0.71 15.97 8.21
C GLY A 15 0.12 14.91 7.48
N LEU A 16 -0.25 13.64 7.67
CA LEU A 16 0.34 12.49 7.01
C LEU A 16 -0.43 12.18 5.72
N LEU A 17 0.28 11.99 4.61
CA LEU A 17 -0.29 11.54 3.34
C LEU A 17 0.35 10.22 2.93
N PHE A 18 -0.47 9.20 2.69
CA PHE A 18 -0.06 7.92 2.12
C PHE A 18 0.07 8.06 0.60
N VAL A 19 1.23 7.68 0.05
CA VAL A 19 1.53 7.83 -1.38
C VAL A 19 1.24 6.52 -2.14
N GLY A 20 1.45 5.39 -1.49
CA GLY A 20 1.35 4.06 -2.09
C GLY A 20 2.11 3.04 -1.25
N LEU A 21 2.05 1.78 -1.67
CA LEU A 21 2.84 0.70 -1.13
C LEU A 21 4.31 0.85 -1.51
N ASP A 22 5.19 0.44 -0.61
CA ASP A 22 6.57 0.16 -0.96
C ASP A 22 6.64 -1.20 -1.64
N TYR A 23 6.68 -1.22 -2.98
CA TYR A 23 6.71 -2.48 -3.72
C TYR A 23 7.91 -3.35 -3.39
N GLN A 24 9.05 -2.78 -2.94
CA GLN A 24 10.18 -3.60 -2.51
C GLN A 24 9.86 -4.36 -1.22
N GLY A 25 9.35 -3.67 -0.20
CA GLY A 25 8.88 -4.30 1.04
C GLY A 25 7.72 -5.27 0.82
N VAL A 26 6.82 -4.97 -0.13
CA VAL A 26 5.73 -5.89 -0.52
C VAL A 26 6.30 -7.16 -1.12
N CYS A 27 7.16 -7.08 -2.14
CA CYS A 27 7.76 -8.27 -2.75
C CYS A 27 8.50 -9.11 -1.71
N ALA A 28 9.34 -8.49 -0.87
CA ALA A 28 10.06 -9.19 0.18
C ALA A 28 9.13 -9.90 1.18
N GLY A 29 8.02 -9.27 1.57
CA GLY A 29 7.04 -9.87 2.46
C GLY A 29 6.28 -11.04 1.81
N LEU A 30 5.84 -10.89 0.56
CA LEU A 30 5.17 -11.95 -0.19
C LEU A 30 6.08 -13.16 -0.40
N ASP A 31 7.33 -12.92 -0.80
CA ASP A 31 8.35 -13.96 -0.96
C ASP A 31 8.59 -14.70 0.36
N ALA A 32 8.73 -13.98 1.48
CA ALA A 32 8.89 -14.57 2.80
C ALA A 32 7.67 -15.40 3.26
N ALA A 33 6.49 -15.11 2.72
CA ALA A 33 5.27 -15.88 2.95
C ALA A 33 5.05 -17.02 1.94
N GLY A 34 5.95 -17.19 0.96
CA GLY A 34 5.81 -18.18 -0.10
C GLY A 34 4.69 -17.86 -1.09
N ILE A 35 4.34 -16.59 -1.25
CA ILE A 35 3.30 -16.12 -2.17
C ILE A 35 3.98 -15.59 -3.43
N GLU A 36 3.79 -16.28 -4.56
CA GLU A 36 4.29 -15.82 -5.85
C GLU A 36 3.47 -14.64 -6.37
N LEU A 37 4.13 -13.51 -6.62
CA LEU A 37 3.51 -12.32 -7.17
C LEU A 37 3.45 -12.40 -8.70
N THR A 38 2.35 -12.93 -9.22
CA THR A 38 2.10 -12.96 -10.67
C THR A 38 1.71 -11.57 -11.21
N PRO A 39 1.82 -11.31 -12.53
CA PRO A 39 1.37 -10.05 -13.12
C PRO A 39 -0.10 -9.71 -12.85
N ASP A 40 -0.97 -10.72 -12.90
CA ASP A 40 -2.41 -10.55 -12.63
C ASP A 40 -2.67 -10.23 -11.15
N LEU A 41 -1.95 -10.91 -10.23
CA LEU A 41 -2.04 -10.62 -8.80
C LEU A 41 -1.49 -9.21 -8.49
N PHE A 42 -0.43 -8.81 -9.18
CA PHE A 42 0.13 -7.47 -9.04
C PHE A 42 -0.86 -6.40 -9.53
N ALA A 43 -1.50 -6.61 -10.68
CA ALA A 43 -2.54 -5.70 -11.16
C ALA A 43 -3.72 -5.60 -10.17
N ALA A 44 -4.17 -6.73 -9.61
CA ALA A 44 -5.21 -6.74 -8.58
C ALA A 44 -4.77 -6.00 -7.30
N LEU A 45 -3.51 -6.19 -6.87
CA LEU A 45 -2.93 -5.47 -5.75
C LEU A 45 -2.93 -3.96 -5.99
N GLN A 46 -2.60 -3.49 -7.19
CA GLN A 46 -2.62 -2.06 -7.54
C GLN A 46 -4.03 -1.47 -7.51
N VAL A 47 -5.05 -2.23 -7.91
CA VAL A 47 -6.45 -1.81 -7.77
C VAL A 47 -6.82 -1.64 -6.30
N MET A 48 -6.46 -2.60 -5.45
CA MET A 48 -6.70 -2.52 -4.00
C MET A 48 -5.93 -1.38 -3.35
N GLU A 49 -4.67 -1.16 -3.76
CA GLU A 49 -3.83 -0.06 -3.32
C GLU A 49 -4.49 1.29 -3.60
N GLY A 50 -4.99 1.51 -4.84
CA GLY A 50 -5.66 2.76 -5.20
C GLY A 50 -6.84 3.08 -4.27
N ALA A 51 -7.72 2.10 -4.05
CA ALA A 51 -8.85 2.24 -3.13
C ALA A 51 -8.39 2.50 -1.68
N ALA A 52 -7.32 1.83 -1.23
CA ALA A 52 -6.76 2.02 0.11
C ALA A 52 -6.11 3.40 0.28
N VAL A 53 -5.40 3.92 -0.73
CA VAL A 53 -4.82 5.28 -0.70
C VAL A 53 -5.91 6.33 -0.54
N GLU A 54 -7.02 6.21 -1.27
CA GLU A 54 -8.16 7.12 -1.11
C GLU A 54 -8.73 7.05 0.31
N ALA A 55 -8.95 5.85 0.83
CA ALA A 55 -9.49 5.67 2.18
C ALA A 55 -8.54 6.17 3.28
N LEU A 56 -7.24 5.92 3.15
CA LEU A 56 -6.22 6.35 4.12
C LEU A 56 -6.02 7.86 4.15
N ASN A 57 -6.18 8.52 3.00
CA ASN A 57 -6.03 9.97 2.87
C ASN A 57 -7.35 10.74 3.00
N ALA A 58 -8.49 10.05 3.09
CA ALA A 58 -9.78 10.68 3.33
C ALA A 58 -9.73 11.44 4.67
N ARG A 59 -9.87 12.77 4.61
CA ARG A 59 -9.98 13.59 5.83
C ARG A 59 -11.27 13.23 6.57
N LYS A 60 -11.17 12.83 7.84
CA LYS A 60 -12.34 12.77 8.72
C LYS A 60 -12.82 14.21 8.99
N GLY A 61 -13.89 14.62 8.30
CA GLY A 61 -14.67 15.83 8.58
C GLY A 61 -14.36 17.01 7.66
N ALA A 62 -15.27 17.25 6.72
CA ALA A 62 -15.70 18.58 6.30
C ALA A 62 -17.13 18.77 6.80
#